data_AF-A0A8B7RVS5-F1
#
_entry.id   AF-A0A8B7RVS5-F1
#
_cell.length_a   1.000
_cell.length_b   1.000
_cell.length_c   1.000
_cell.angle_alpha   90.00
_cell.angle_beta   90.00
_cell.angle_gamma   90.00
#
_symmetry.space_group_name_H-M   'P 1'
#
loop_
_entity.id
_entity.type
_entity.pdbx_description
1 polymer ?
#
loop_
_entity_poly.entity_id
_entity_poly.type
_entity_poly.pdbx_seq_one_letter_code
_entity_poly.pdbx_strand_id
1 'polypeptide(L)'
;MENCLEEKETKFSVRRHCFVYDLIPSTFLLNTGPPVIHSGIKDLKFLKTTQSGFEGFIKDKFTTLPEVKDRCFATEVYCKWRYHQGRDVDFELTWDTVMDTVLEKLAGPYDKGEYSPSVQKTLYDIQVLALSRIPEIEDMEISLPNIHYFTIDMSKFGLVNKDEVRTFKIFKAHLLSSPFPF
;
A
#
# COMPACT_ATOMS: atom_id res chain seq x y z
N MET A 1 18.96 21.20 14.29
CA MET A 1 18.56 19.94 13.62
C MET A 1 17.39 20.29 12.74
N GLU A 2 17.67 20.63 11.48
CA GLU A 2 16.63 20.88 10.47
C GLU A 2 16.51 19.62 9.62
N ASN A 3 15.33 19.00 9.66
CA ASN A 3 14.95 18.01 8.67
C ASN A 3 14.65 18.77 7.39
N CYS A 4 15.46 18.59 6.35
CA CYS A 4 15.17 19.14 5.04
C CYS A 4 14.17 18.21 4.35
N LEU A 5 12.90 18.61 4.31
CA LEU A 5 11.86 17.95 3.53
C LEU A 5 11.89 18.56 2.13
N GLU A 6 12.14 17.74 1.12
CA GLU A 6 11.91 18.12 -0.26
C GLU A 6 10.55 17.54 -0.69
N GLU A 7 9.60 18.45 -0.94
CA GLU A 7 8.25 18.13 -1.37
C GLU A 7 8.22 18.03 -2.90
N LYS A 8 7.83 16.88 -3.45
CA LYS A 8 7.68 16.71 -4.90
C LYS A 8 6.22 16.82 -5.33
N GLU A 9 5.99 17.53 -6.43
CA GLU A 9 4.73 17.62 -7.15
C GLU A 9 4.57 16.41 -8.10
N THR A 10 3.48 15.66 -8.01
CA THR A 10 3.15 14.63 -9.01
C THR A 10 2.24 15.24 -10.09
N LYS A 11 2.73 15.32 -11.34
CA LYS A 11 1.97 15.87 -12.47
C LYS A 11 0.91 14.88 -12.96
N PHE A 12 -0.35 15.12 -12.61
CA PHE A 12 -1.49 14.58 -13.37
C PHE A 12 -2.04 15.67 -14.32
N SER A 13 -1.95 15.40 -15.63
CA SER A 13 -2.61 16.10 -16.74
C SER A 13 -1.96 17.37 -17.32
N VAL A 14 -1.81 17.33 -18.65
CA VAL A 14 -1.23 18.33 -19.54
C VAL A 14 -2.16 19.55 -19.68
N ARG A 15 -1.98 20.59 -18.86
CA ARG A 15 -2.31 22.00 -19.21
C ARG A 15 -1.28 22.94 -18.58
N ARG A 16 -0.78 23.91 -19.35
CA ARG A 16 0.39 24.78 -19.06
C ARG A 16 0.30 25.68 -17.80
N HIS A 17 -0.72 25.53 -16.96
CA HIS A 17 -1.03 26.49 -15.88
C HIS A 17 -1.96 25.90 -14.79
N CYS A 18 -2.06 24.58 -14.66
CA CYS A 18 -2.84 23.95 -13.58
C CYS A 18 -2.08 22.74 -13.04
N PHE A 19 -1.88 22.71 -11.73
CA PHE A 19 -1.24 21.62 -11.00
C PHE A 19 -2.24 21.06 -9.99
N VAL A 20 -2.28 19.73 -9.88
CA VAL A 20 -2.96 19.03 -8.78
C VAL A 20 -1.89 18.67 -7.76
N TYR A 21 -2.11 19.03 -6.49
CA TYR A 21 -1.19 18.69 -5.41
C TYR A 21 -1.38 17.23 -4.99
N ASP A 22 -0.30 16.45 -5.02
CA ASP A 22 -0.23 15.14 -4.37
C ASP A 22 1.08 15.12 -3.55
N LEU A 23 0.96 15.00 -2.22
CA LEU A 23 2.07 15.18 -1.29
C LEU A 23 2.79 13.86 -1.04
N ILE A 24 4.01 13.74 -1.54
CA ILE A 24 4.87 12.58 -1.25
C ILE A 24 6.21 13.06 -0.68
N PRO A 25 6.41 13.02 0.64
CA PRO A 25 7.63 13.53 1.26
C PRO A 25 8.78 12.53 1.12
N SER A 26 9.94 13.00 0.66
CA SER A 26 11.23 12.30 0.82
C SER A 26 11.88 12.75 2.13
N THR A 27 12.51 11.83 2.87
CA THR A 27 13.14 12.15 4.17
C THR A 27 14.63 11.81 4.15
N PHE A 28 15.46 12.81 4.46
CA PHE A 28 16.90 12.65 4.63
C PHE A 28 17.26 12.65 6.11
N LEU A 29 18.05 11.65 6.56
CA LEU A 29 18.61 11.63 7.91
C LEU A 29 20.13 11.81 7.82
N LEU A 30 20.62 12.96 8.31
CA LEU A 30 22.05 13.23 8.48
C LEU A 30 22.42 12.98 9.94
N ASN A 31 23.10 11.85 10.19
CA ASN A 31 23.92 11.67 11.39
C ASN A 31 25.39 11.79 10.97
N THR A 32 26.35 11.78 11.90
CA THR A 32 27.80 12.02 11.65
C THR A 32 28.51 11.01 10.71
N GLY A 33 27.78 10.18 9.96
CA GLY A 33 28.28 9.21 8.97
C GLY A 33 27.75 9.48 7.55
N PRO A 34 27.98 8.55 6.59
CA PRO A 34 27.48 8.71 5.22
C PRO A 34 25.94 8.84 5.19
N PRO A 35 25.39 9.68 4.29
CA PRO A 35 23.97 10.00 4.27
C PRO A 35 23.13 8.74 4.02
N VAL A 36 21.99 8.66 4.71
CA VAL A 36 20.99 7.61 4.50
C VAL A 36 19.76 8.25 3.87
N ILE A 37 19.41 7.80 2.67
CA ILE A 37 18.32 8.36 1.87
C ILE A 37 17.11 7.44 1.96
N HIS A 38 15.95 8.01 2.26
CA HIS A 38 14.67 7.34 2.17
C HIS A 38 13.73 8.06 1.21
N SER A 39 13.06 7.29 0.38
CA SER A 39 11.91 7.72 -0.42
C SER A 39 10.68 6.93 0.02
N GLY A 40 9.50 7.36 -0.41
CA GLY A 40 8.27 6.68 -0.03
C GLY A 40 7.08 7.06 -0.90
N ILE A 41 5.95 6.41 -0.62
CA ILE A 41 4.61 6.71 -1.09
C ILE A 41 3.75 6.86 0.16
N LYS A 42 2.90 7.89 0.20
CA LYS A 42 1.99 8.13 1.31
C LYS A 42 0.67 8.65 0.74
N ASP A 43 -0.42 8.44 1.49
CA ASP A 43 -1.75 8.99 1.23
C ASP A 43 -2.37 8.50 -0.11
N LEU A 44 -1.81 7.44 -0.70
CA LEU A 44 -2.35 6.76 -1.89
C LEU A 44 -3.54 5.88 -1.50
N LYS A 45 -4.75 6.33 -1.85
CA LYS A 45 -5.98 5.58 -1.56
C LYS A 45 -6.29 4.61 -2.69
N PHE A 46 -6.42 3.34 -2.33
CA PHE A 46 -6.74 2.26 -3.26
C PHE A 46 -8.00 1.53 -2.81
N LEU A 47 -8.83 1.12 -3.76
CA LEU A 47 -10.00 0.27 -3.51
C LEU A 47 -10.20 -0.70 -4.68
N LYS A 48 -10.37 -1.97 -4.36
CA LYS A 48 -10.97 -2.97 -5.25
C LYS A 48 -12.22 -3.56 -4.64
N THR A 49 -13.22 -3.80 -5.48
CA THR A 49 -14.58 -4.23 -5.08
C THR A 49 -14.73 -5.74 -4.93
N THR A 50 -13.81 -6.50 -5.53
CA THR A 50 -13.78 -7.97 -5.58
C THR A 50 -12.31 -8.46 -5.62
N GLN A 51 -12.09 -9.74 -5.89
CA GLN A 51 -10.76 -10.37 -5.97
C GLN A 51 -9.97 -10.22 -4.65
N SER A 52 -10.69 -10.24 -3.54
CA SER A 52 -10.10 -10.29 -2.19
C SER A 52 -10.93 -11.20 -1.31
N GLY A 53 -10.27 -12.15 -0.66
CA GLY A 53 -10.90 -13.02 0.33
C GLY A 53 -10.19 -12.96 1.67
N PHE A 54 -10.77 -13.64 2.65
CA PHE A 54 -10.15 -13.93 3.92
C PHE A 54 -10.83 -15.15 4.55
N GLU A 55 -10.11 -16.27 4.50
CA GLU A 55 -10.56 -17.58 4.99
C GLU A 55 -9.38 -18.36 5.58
N GLY A 56 -9.64 -19.42 6.34
CA GLY A 56 -8.62 -20.28 6.93
C GLY A 56 -7.89 -19.68 8.14
N PHE A 57 -8.42 -18.62 8.76
CA PHE A 57 -7.86 -18.05 9.98
C PHE A 57 -8.27 -18.86 11.22
N ILE A 58 -7.48 -18.71 12.30
CA ILE A 58 -7.75 -19.37 13.58
C ILE A 58 -9.06 -18.83 14.16
N LYS A 59 -9.96 -19.75 14.54
CA LYS A 59 -11.23 -19.42 15.19
C LYS A 59 -11.14 -19.78 16.66
N ASP A 60 -11.19 -18.77 17.51
CA ASP A 60 -11.27 -18.91 18.97
C ASP A 60 -12.68 -18.54 19.49
N LYS A 61 -12.85 -18.57 20.81
CA LYS A 61 -14.12 -18.23 21.47
C LYS A 61 -14.59 -16.78 21.26
N PHE A 62 -13.74 -15.90 20.77
CA PHE A 62 -14.06 -14.49 20.49
C PHE A 62 -14.18 -14.20 18.99
N THR A 63 -13.97 -15.21 18.14
CA THR A 63 -14.00 -15.05 16.70
C THR A 63 -15.44 -15.05 16.20
N THR A 64 -15.94 -13.87 15.88
CA THR A 64 -17.28 -13.67 15.27
C THR A 64 -17.21 -13.39 13.77
N LEU A 65 -16.00 -13.16 13.23
CA LEU A 65 -15.79 -12.84 11.83
C LEU A 65 -16.10 -14.07 10.95
N PRO A 66 -17.04 -13.97 10.00
CA PRO A 66 -17.26 -15.02 9.03
C PRO A 66 -16.14 -15.06 7.99
N GLU A 67 -15.85 -16.25 7.48
CA GLU A 67 -14.98 -16.42 6.32
C GLU A 67 -15.67 -15.92 5.07
N VAL A 68 -14.91 -15.24 4.20
CA VAL A 68 -15.43 -14.67 2.95
C VAL A 68 -14.47 -14.99 1.82
N LYS A 69 -15.01 -15.48 0.71
CA LYS A 69 -14.25 -15.72 -0.53
C LYS A 69 -14.15 -14.48 -1.40
N ASP A 70 -15.07 -13.52 -1.21
CA ASP A 70 -15.02 -12.24 -1.90
C ASP A 70 -15.45 -11.11 -0.96
N ARG A 71 -14.74 -9.97 -1.04
CA ARG A 71 -15.01 -8.74 -0.27
C ARG A 71 -14.33 -7.54 -0.93
N CYS A 72 -14.77 -6.35 -0.55
CA CYS A 72 -13.98 -5.14 -0.80
C CYS A 72 -12.62 -5.22 -0.10
N PHE A 73 -11.59 -4.74 -0.77
CA PHE A 73 -10.32 -4.40 -0.17
C PHE A 73 -9.99 -2.95 -0.48
N ALA A 74 -9.92 -2.13 0.56
CA ALA A 74 -9.50 -0.75 0.45
C ALA A 74 -8.37 -0.47 1.44
N THR A 75 -7.44 0.38 1.05
CA THR A 75 -6.26 0.72 1.84
C THR A 75 -5.79 2.13 1.53
N GLU A 76 -5.09 2.72 2.48
CA GLU A 76 -4.27 3.92 2.29
C GLU A 76 -2.81 3.50 2.33
N VAL A 77 -2.18 3.42 1.16
CA VAL A 77 -0.85 2.85 1.03
C VAL A 77 0.18 3.79 1.65
N TYR A 78 0.95 3.24 2.58
CA TYR A 78 2.21 3.79 3.02
C TYR A 78 3.32 2.84 2.63
N CYS A 79 4.30 3.34 1.89
CA CYS A 79 5.51 2.63 1.52
C CYS A 79 6.70 3.55 1.79
N LYS A 80 7.77 3.01 2.35
CA LYS A 80 9.02 3.73 2.59
C LYS A 80 10.16 2.78 2.30
N TRP A 81 11.16 3.23 1.57
CA TRP A 81 12.31 2.40 1.25
C TRP A 81 13.61 3.16 1.46
N ARG A 82 14.68 2.41 1.76
CA ARG A 82 16.03 2.90 1.96
C ARG A 82 16.91 2.46 0.80
N TYR A 83 17.74 3.37 0.29
CA TYR A 83 18.72 3.05 -0.76
C TYR A 83 20.03 2.53 -0.17
N HIS A 84 20.71 1.68 -0.93
CA HIS A 84 22.11 1.34 -0.69
C HIS A 84 23.02 2.57 -0.81
N GLN A 85 24.05 2.63 0.03
CA GLN A 85 25.06 3.68 -0.06
C GLN A 85 26.01 3.47 -1.24
N GLY A 86 26.43 4.58 -1.86
CA GLY A 86 27.47 4.57 -2.90
C GLY A 86 27.04 4.06 -4.27
N ARG A 87 25.73 3.93 -4.52
CA ARG A 87 25.19 3.65 -5.86
C ARG A 87 24.71 4.93 -6.52
N ASP A 88 24.83 4.98 -7.83
CA ASP A 88 24.15 5.98 -8.65
C ASP A 88 22.68 5.57 -8.78
N VAL A 89 21.77 6.46 -8.41
CA VAL A 89 20.33 6.15 -8.32
C VAL A 89 19.55 7.20 -9.10
N ASP A 90 18.79 6.74 -10.09
CA ASP A 90 17.74 7.55 -10.70
C ASP A 90 16.51 7.52 -9.78
N PHE A 91 16.38 8.55 -8.94
CA PHE A 91 15.31 8.64 -7.95
C PHE A 91 13.92 8.74 -8.58
N GLU A 92 13.79 9.33 -9.76
CA GLU A 92 12.50 9.52 -10.44
C GLU A 92 12.03 8.19 -11.02
N LEU A 93 12.90 7.53 -11.80
CA LEU A 93 12.62 6.21 -12.35
C LEU A 93 12.37 5.18 -11.25
N THR A 94 13.12 5.24 -10.15
CA THR A 94 12.93 4.34 -9.01
C THR A 94 11.56 4.54 -8.38
N TRP A 95 11.16 5.79 -8.15
CA TRP A 95 9.86 6.10 -7.56
C TRP A 95 8.71 5.61 -8.44
N ASP A 96 8.76 5.88 -9.75
CA ASP A 96 7.77 5.40 -10.72
C ASP A 96 7.70 3.86 -10.72
N THR A 97 8.85 3.19 -10.70
CA THR A 97 8.92 1.72 -10.69
C THR A 97 8.30 1.12 -9.41
N VAL A 98 8.51 1.74 -8.24
CA VAL A 98 7.86 1.31 -6.99
C VAL A 98 6.36 1.55 -7.05
N MET A 99 5.92 2.72 -7.54
CA MET A 99 4.50 3.07 -7.67
C MET A 99 3.77 2.07 -8.58
N ASP A 100 4.33 1.78 -9.75
CA ASP A 100 3.80 0.80 -10.69
C ASP A 100 3.75 -0.61 -10.08
N THR A 101 4.79 -1.00 -9.35
CA THR A 101 4.86 -2.30 -8.66
C THR A 101 3.77 -2.45 -7.59
N VAL A 102 3.54 -1.38 -6.81
CA VAL A 102 2.47 -1.32 -5.80
C VAL A 102 1.10 -1.47 -6.48
N LEU A 103 0.83 -0.68 -7.52
CA LEU A 103 -0.45 -0.70 -8.23
C LEU A 103 -0.70 -2.04 -8.94
N GLU A 104 0.34 -2.59 -9.58
CA GLU A 104 0.30 -3.90 -10.24
C GLU A 104 -0.13 -4.99 -9.27
N LYS A 105 0.44 -5.03 -8.05
CA LYS A 105 0.11 -6.08 -7.07
C LYS A 105 -1.19 -5.84 -6.31
N LEU A 106 -1.62 -4.59 -6.18
CA LEU A 106 -2.92 -4.28 -5.59
C LEU A 106 -4.08 -4.63 -6.54
N ALA A 107 -3.97 -4.23 -7.81
CA ALA A 107 -5.02 -4.39 -8.82
C ALA A 107 -4.94 -5.72 -9.58
N GLY A 108 -3.75 -6.15 -9.95
CA GLY A 108 -3.53 -7.20 -10.93
C GLY A 108 -3.83 -6.74 -12.37
N PRO A 109 -3.98 -7.68 -13.31
CA PRO A 109 -4.32 -7.38 -14.69
C PRO A 109 -5.65 -6.62 -14.82
N TYR A 110 -5.71 -5.58 -15.66
CA TYR A 110 -6.90 -4.71 -15.79
C TYR A 110 -8.18 -5.44 -16.23
N ASP A 111 -8.05 -6.56 -16.93
CA ASP A 111 -9.16 -7.34 -17.49
C ASP A 111 -9.83 -8.26 -16.47
N LYS A 112 -9.06 -8.84 -15.53
CA LYS A 112 -9.53 -9.90 -14.61
C LYS A 112 -9.19 -9.66 -13.14
N GLY A 113 -8.32 -8.70 -12.85
CA GLY A 113 -7.72 -8.48 -11.55
C GLY A 113 -6.87 -9.66 -11.04
N GLU A 114 -6.37 -9.54 -9.82
CA GLU A 114 -5.64 -10.61 -9.14
C GLU A 114 -6.24 -10.87 -7.75
N TYR A 115 -6.57 -12.14 -7.49
CA TYR A 115 -7.14 -12.58 -6.23
C TYR A 115 -6.09 -12.50 -5.12
N SER A 116 -6.44 -11.82 -4.02
CA SER A 116 -5.62 -11.73 -2.82
C SER A 116 -6.28 -12.50 -1.66
N PRO A 117 -5.63 -13.55 -1.12
CA PRO A 117 -6.15 -14.30 0.02
C PRO A 117 -5.95 -13.58 1.37
N SER A 118 -5.03 -12.63 1.43
CA SER A 118 -4.77 -11.82 2.63
C SER A 118 -3.99 -10.55 2.28
N VAL A 119 -4.19 -9.50 3.07
CA VAL A 119 -3.45 -8.23 2.92
C VAL A 119 -1.95 -8.46 3.10
N GLN A 120 -1.59 -9.36 4.02
CA GLN A 120 -0.20 -9.73 4.31
C GLN A 120 0.50 -10.36 3.12
N LYS A 121 -0.20 -11.22 2.36
CA LYS A 121 0.34 -11.83 1.14
C LYS A 121 0.60 -10.77 0.07
N THR A 122 -0.37 -9.90 -0.18
CA THR A 122 -0.21 -8.79 -1.14
C THR A 122 0.93 -7.84 -0.73
N LEU A 123 1.03 -7.51 0.56
CA LEU A 123 2.12 -6.67 1.08
C LEU A 123 3.49 -7.31 0.81
N TYR A 124 3.65 -8.60 1.14
CA TYR A 124 4.89 -9.32 0.91
C TYR A 124 5.25 -9.39 -0.58
N ASP A 125 4.27 -9.64 -1.45
CA ASP A 125 4.50 -9.74 -2.89
C ASP A 125 4.94 -8.40 -3.51
N ILE A 126 4.44 -7.27 -2.99
CA ILE A 126 4.92 -5.94 -3.35
C ILE A 126 6.40 -5.80 -2.96
N GLN A 127 6.76 -6.12 -1.71
CA GLN A 127 8.13 -5.99 -1.22
C GLN A 127 9.11 -6.84 -2.04
N VAL A 128 8.79 -8.11 -2.27
CA VAL A 128 9.64 -9.03 -3.04
C VAL A 128 9.81 -8.53 -4.47
N LEU A 129 8.72 -8.10 -5.12
CA LEU A 129 8.78 -7.63 -6.49
C LEU A 129 9.57 -6.33 -6.61
N ALA A 130 9.36 -5.36 -5.71
CA ALA A 130 10.07 -4.09 -5.74
C ALA A 130 11.58 -4.28 -5.52
N LEU A 131 11.98 -5.05 -4.51
CA LEU A 131 13.40 -5.37 -4.26
C LEU A 131 14.04 -6.15 -5.40
N SER A 132 13.27 -6.97 -6.13
CA SER A 132 13.78 -7.70 -7.30
C SER A 132 13.98 -6.81 -8.53
N ARG A 133 13.15 -5.75 -8.67
CA ARG A 133 13.18 -4.83 -9.82
C ARG A 133 14.22 -3.72 -9.65
N ILE A 134 14.49 -3.31 -8.41
CA ILE A 134 15.30 -2.13 -8.10
C ILE A 134 16.44 -2.54 -7.15
N PRO A 135 17.58 -3.01 -7.69
CA PRO A 135 18.73 -3.43 -6.89
C PRO A 135 19.30 -2.35 -5.97
N GLU A 136 18.99 -1.08 -6.23
CA GLU A 136 19.43 0.09 -5.46
C GLU A 136 18.73 0.19 -4.11
N ILE A 137 17.58 -0.46 -3.92
CA ILE A 137 16.84 -0.48 -2.66
C ILE A 137 17.42 -1.57 -1.74
N GLU A 138 17.79 -1.17 -0.53
CA GLU A 138 18.30 -2.06 0.52
C GLU A 138 17.18 -2.68 1.36
N ASP A 139 16.20 -1.87 1.75
CA ASP A 139 15.03 -2.32 2.51
C ASP A 139 13.78 -1.50 2.18
N MET A 140 12.61 -2.08 2.51
CA MET A 140 11.30 -1.49 2.24
C MET A 140 10.31 -1.81 3.36
N GLU A 141 9.76 -0.77 3.97
CA GLU A 141 8.66 -0.80 4.94
C GLU A 141 7.33 -0.49 4.23
N ILE A 142 6.30 -1.30 4.48
CA ILE A 142 4.96 -1.09 3.94
C ILE A 142 3.92 -1.18 5.05
N SER A 143 2.96 -0.26 5.06
CA SER A 143 1.78 -0.31 5.89
C SER A 143 0.52 -0.19 5.02
N LEU A 144 -0.36 -1.18 5.12
CA LEU A 144 -1.62 -1.27 4.39
C LEU A 144 -2.79 -1.37 5.39
N PRO A 145 -3.28 -0.24 5.93
CA PRO A 145 -4.48 -0.22 6.76
C PRO A 145 -5.65 -0.81 5.98
N ASN A 146 -6.31 -1.83 6.51
CA ASN A 146 -7.50 -2.37 5.88
C ASN A 146 -8.68 -1.45 6.20
N ILE A 147 -9.13 -0.70 5.20
CA ILE A 147 -10.34 0.12 5.27
C ILE A 147 -11.50 -0.81 4.93
N HIS A 148 -12.26 -1.16 5.96
CA HIS A 148 -13.36 -2.11 5.86
C HIS A 148 -14.60 -1.46 5.28
N TYR A 149 -15.13 -2.05 4.21
CA TYR A 149 -16.45 -1.76 3.68
C TYR A 149 -17.39 -2.91 4.04
N PHE A 150 -18.23 -2.70 5.06
CA PHE A 150 -19.19 -3.71 5.52
C PHE A 150 -20.54 -3.53 4.83
N THR A 151 -21.12 -4.61 4.31
CA THR A 151 -22.49 -4.63 3.80
C THR A 151 -23.47 -4.30 4.93
N ILE A 152 -24.36 -3.34 4.68
CA ILE A 152 -25.38 -2.95 5.65
C ILE A 152 -26.47 -4.02 5.68
N ASP A 153 -26.74 -4.59 6.87
CA ASP A 153 -27.89 -5.46 7.08
C ASP A 153 -29.18 -4.63 7.07
N MET A 154 -29.99 -4.83 6.02
CA MET A 154 -31.28 -4.17 5.83
C MET A 154 -32.47 -5.06 6.19
N SER A 155 -32.24 -6.23 6.79
CA SER A 155 -33.31 -7.16 7.18
C SER A 155 -34.35 -6.52 8.10
N LYS A 156 -33.92 -5.60 8.96
CA LYS A 156 -34.79 -4.80 9.85
C LYS A 156 -35.76 -3.89 9.10
N PHE A 157 -35.48 -3.58 7.84
CA PHE A 157 -36.35 -2.79 6.96
C PHE A 157 -37.15 -3.68 5.99
N GLY A 158 -37.05 -5.01 6.10
CA GLY A 158 -37.68 -5.95 5.17
C GLY A 158 -37.03 -5.98 3.78
N LEU A 159 -35.79 -5.49 3.65
CA LEU A 159 -35.06 -5.41 2.39
C LEU A 159 -33.86 -6.37 2.38
N VAL A 160 -33.51 -6.86 1.19
CA VAL A 160 -32.31 -7.67 0.96
C VAL A 160 -31.27 -6.81 0.27
N ASN A 161 -30.10 -6.64 0.90
CA ASN A 161 -28.97 -5.91 0.33
C ASN A 161 -28.01 -6.89 -0.36
N LYS A 162 -27.90 -6.83 -1.69
CA LYS A 162 -27.01 -7.68 -2.50
C LYS A 162 -25.59 -7.11 -2.59
N ASP A 163 -25.02 -6.74 -1.44
CA ASP A 163 -23.70 -6.10 -1.32
C ASP A 163 -23.53 -4.75 -2.05
N GLU A 164 -24.65 -4.08 -2.34
CA GLU A 164 -24.69 -2.79 -3.05
C GLU A 164 -24.44 -1.61 -2.10
N VAL A 165 -24.99 -1.67 -0.89
CA VAL A 165 -24.86 -0.58 0.10
C VAL A 165 -23.90 -0.98 1.23
N ARG A 166 -22.82 -0.22 1.40
CA ARG A 166 -21.74 -0.51 2.35
C ARG A 166 -21.41 0.70 3.25
N THR A 167 -20.96 0.44 4.47
CA THR A 167 -20.41 1.43 5.41
C THR A 167 -18.90 1.26 5.57
N PHE A 168 -18.13 2.36 5.72
CA PHE A 168 -16.67 2.30 5.83
C PHE A 168 -16.18 2.47 7.28
N LYS A 169 -15.17 1.67 7.68
CA LYS A 169 -14.45 1.76 8.96
C LYS A 169 -12.95 1.52 8.75
N ILE A 170 -12.09 2.19 9.51
CA ILE A 170 -10.63 2.10 9.33
C ILE A 170 -10.01 1.21 10.43
N PHE A 171 -9.19 0.22 10.05
CA PHE A 171 -8.35 -0.58 10.96
C PHE A 171 -6.91 -0.60 10.44
N LYS A 172 -5.90 -0.42 11.30
CA LYS A 172 -4.47 -0.37 10.92
C LYS A 172 -3.79 -1.74 11.07
N ALA A 173 -3.05 -2.16 10.05
CA ALA A 173 -2.17 -3.34 10.07
C ALA A 173 -0.74 -2.93 9.68
N HIS A 174 0.28 -3.42 10.39
CA HIS A 174 1.71 -3.12 10.13
C HIS A 174 2.51 -4.43 10.03
N LEU A 175 3.39 -4.55 9.04
CA LEU A 175 4.40 -5.61 8.94
C LEU A 175 5.78 -4.96 8.75
N LEU A 176 6.69 -5.23 9.70
CA LEU A 176 8.09 -4.81 9.60
C LEU A 176 8.89 -5.98 9.03
N SER A 177 9.50 -5.82 7.85
CA SER A 177 10.57 -6.70 7.43
C SER A 177 11.87 -6.22 8.09
N SER A 178 12.26 -6.85 9.20
CA SER A 178 13.60 -6.67 9.75
C SER A 178 14.63 -7.36 8.84
N PRO A 179 15.85 -6.84 8.69
CA PRO A 179 16.92 -7.62 8.08
C PRO A 179 17.20 -8.85 8.96
N PHE A 180 17.26 -10.03 8.35
CA PHE A 180 17.70 -11.25 9.02
C PHE A 180 19.12 -11.03 9.59
N PRO A 181 19.41 -11.41 10.85
CA PRO A 181 20.77 -11.43 11.34
C PRO A 181 21.47 -12.70 10.83
N PHE A 182 22.60 -12.54 10.15
CA PHE A 182 23.68 -13.52 10.10
C PHE A 182 24.94 -12.88 10.67
#